data_AF-A0A845YGT4-F1
#
_entry.id   AF-A0A845YGT4-F1
#
_cell.length_a   1.000
_cell.length_b   1.000
_cell.length_c   1.000
_cell.angle_alpha   90.00
_cell.angle_beta   90.00
_cell.angle_gamma   90.00
#
_symmetry.space_group_name_H-M   'P 1'
#
loop_
_entity.id
_entity.type
_entity.pdbx_description
1 polymer ?
#
loop_
_entity_poly.entity_id
_entity_poly.type
_entity_poly.pdbx_seq_one_letter_code
_entity_poly.pdbx_strand_id
1 'polypeptide(L)'
;MTSLPQKNQLRRGRIFPEKTIPPAELARRKAKRNELNQRCRVIFEKIRPELIEQYYNWFIAIEPNSGDYLIDPKLEGVIAKGQEHYLSNDVKLAIFRLNETGACGRI
;
A
#
# COMPACT_ATOMS: atom_id res chain seq x y z
N MET A 1 -19.86 36.83 -38.77
CA MET A 1 -18.85 35.75 -38.86
C MET A 1 -18.60 35.24 -37.45
N THR A 2 -19.10 34.06 -37.11
CA THR A 2 -19.06 33.56 -35.72
C THR A 2 -18.12 32.37 -35.66
N SER A 3 -16.93 32.58 -35.07
CA SER A 3 -15.94 31.53 -34.83
C SER A 3 -16.37 30.67 -33.65
N LEU A 4 -16.50 29.37 -33.84
CA LEU A 4 -16.75 28.42 -32.74
C LEU A 4 -15.46 28.22 -31.91
N PRO A 5 -15.55 28.10 -30.58
CA PRO A 5 -14.39 27.85 -29.73
C PRO A 5 -13.84 26.44 -29.97
N GLN A 6 -12.54 26.34 -30.30
CA GLN A 6 -11.86 25.05 -30.43
C GLN A 6 -11.79 24.36 -29.07
N LYS A 7 -12.41 23.18 -28.98
CA LYS A 7 -12.37 22.32 -27.79
C LYS A 7 -10.96 21.77 -27.61
N ASN A 8 -10.21 22.30 -26.66
CA ASN A 8 -8.86 21.87 -26.33
C ASN A 8 -8.90 20.40 -25.86
N GLN A 9 -8.40 19.47 -26.69
CA GLN A 9 -8.28 18.06 -26.31
C GLN A 9 -7.17 17.92 -25.28
N LEU A 10 -7.54 17.60 -24.03
CA LEU A 10 -6.57 17.27 -22.99
C LEU A 10 -5.72 16.07 -23.46
N ARG A 11 -4.44 16.30 -23.76
CA ARG A 11 -3.48 15.25 -24.10
C ARG A 11 -3.22 14.38 -22.86
N ARG A 12 -4.04 13.33 -22.67
CA ARG A 12 -3.88 12.33 -21.60
C ARG A 12 -2.81 11.28 -21.93
N GLY A 13 -1.65 11.73 -22.44
CA GLY A 13 -0.52 10.84 -22.75
C GLY A 13 0.26 10.46 -21.49
N ARG A 14 1.00 9.35 -21.55
CA ARG A 14 1.94 9.00 -20.47
C ARG A 14 3.09 10.01 -20.46
N ILE A 15 3.45 10.51 -19.28
CA ILE A 15 4.50 11.54 -19.09
C ILE A 15 5.85 11.06 -19.66
N PHE A 16 6.15 9.75 -19.55
CA PHE A 16 7.33 9.13 -20.15
C PHE A 16 6.93 7.86 -20.91
N PRO A 17 6.66 7.94 -22.22
CA PRO A 17 6.31 6.78 -23.03
C PRO A 17 7.50 5.81 -23.17
N GLU A 18 8.72 6.31 -23.23
CA GLU A 18 9.96 5.53 -23.38
C GLU A 18 10.25 4.62 -22.19
N LYS A 19 9.83 5.01 -20.98
CA LYS A 19 10.03 4.23 -19.75
C LYS A 19 8.91 3.22 -19.55
N THR A 20 8.83 2.20 -20.41
CA THR A 20 7.88 1.09 -20.27
C THR A 20 8.50 -0.08 -19.53
N ILE A 21 7.92 -0.46 -18.39
CA ILE A 21 8.29 -1.71 -17.70
C ILE A 21 7.82 -2.89 -18.57
N PRO A 22 8.71 -3.85 -18.92
CA PRO A 22 8.30 -5.04 -19.67
C PRO A 22 7.18 -5.81 -18.95
N PRO A 23 6.23 -6.43 -19.67
CA PRO A 23 5.13 -7.17 -19.05
C PRO A 23 5.59 -8.26 -18.07
N ALA A 24 6.67 -8.98 -18.39
CA ALA A 24 7.25 -10.00 -17.52
C ALA A 24 7.76 -9.42 -16.19
N GLU A 25 8.42 -8.26 -16.22
CA GLU A 25 8.91 -7.59 -15.02
C GLU A 25 7.75 -7.06 -14.15
N LEU A 26 6.70 -6.54 -14.79
CA LEU A 26 5.51 -6.09 -14.10
C LEU A 26 4.79 -7.26 -13.40
N ALA A 27 4.68 -8.40 -14.07
CA ALA A 27 4.13 -9.63 -13.50
C ALA A 27 4.95 -10.12 -12.30
N ARG A 28 6.28 -10.15 -12.41
CA ARG A 28 7.20 -10.49 -11.30
C ARG A 28 7.00 -9.59 -10.09
N ARG A 29 6.94 -8.27 -10.30
CA ARG A 29 6.68 -7.29 -9.21
C ARG A 29 5.31 -7.45 -8.58
N LYS A 30 4.29 -7.81 -9.36
CA LYS A 30 2.94 -8.09 -8.84
C LYS A 30 2.95 -9.37 -7.99
N ALA A 31 3.58 -10.43 -8.47
CA ALA A 31 3.72 -11.69 -7.73
C ALA A 31 4.41 -11.47 -6.37
N LYS A 32 5.57 -10.78 -6.34
CA LYS A 32 6.29 -10.49 -5.10
C LYS A 32 5.47 -9.68 -4.09
N ARG A 33 4.71 -8.68 -4.56
CA ARG A 33 3.81 -7.89 -3.69
C ARG A 33 2.65 -8.74 -3.16
N ASN A 34 2.07 -9.59 -3.99
CA ASN A 34 0.97 -10.47 -3.58
C ASN A 34 1.43 -11.50 -2.55
N GLU A 35 2.60 -12.10 -2.75
CA GLU A 35 3.21 -13.04 -1.80
C GLU A 35 3.45 -12.38 -0.44
N LEU A 36 4.08 -11.19 -0.43
CA LEU A 36 4.27 -10.40 0.78
C LEU A 36 2.94 -10.12 1.48
N ASN A 37 1.96 -9.62 0.73
CA ASN A 37 0.64 -9.30 1.27
C ASN A 37 -0.05 -10.55 1.85
N GLN A 38 0.02 -11.70 1.20
CA GLN A 38 -0.57 -12.95 1.67
C GLN A 38 0.03 -13.37 3.01
N ARG A 39 1.36 -13.29 3.15
CA ARG A 39 2.07 -13.63 4.38
C ARG A 39 1.67 -12.70 5.53
N CYS A 40 1.71 -11.39 5.31
CA CYS A 40 1.31 -10.42 6.32
C CYS A 40 -0.20 -10.53 6.65
N ARG A 41 -1.05 -10.90 5.68
CA ARG A 41 -2.50 -11.05 5.89
C ARG A 41 -2.82 -12.14 6.90
N VAL A 42 -2.11 -13.26 6.87
CA VAL A 42 -2.29 -14.35 7.84
C VAL A 42 -1.99 -13.87 9.26
N ILE A 43 -0.98 -13.01 9.44
CA ILE A 43 -0.62 -12.41 10.73
C ILE A 43 -1.69 -11.39 11.15
N PHE A 44 -2.09 -10.51 10.23
CA PHE A 44 -3.14 -9.52 10.44
C PHE A 44 -4.43 -10.14 10.97
N GLU A 45 -4.94 -11.20 10.34
CA GLU A 45 -6.20 -11.83 10.76
C GLU A 45 -6.14 -12.43 12.18
N LYS A 46 -4.95 -12.82 12.64
CA LYS A 46 -4.76 -13.33 14.01
C LYS A 46 -4.81 -12.21 15.06
N ILE A 47 -4.14 -11.10 14.80
CA ILE A 47 -4.01 -9.99 15.77
C ILE A 47 -5.17 -8.99 15.71
N ARG A 48 -5.90 -8.97 14.58
CA ARG A 48 -6.99 -8.02 14.32
C ARG A 48 -8.09 -8.04 15.39
N PRO A 49 -8.63 -9.19 15.81
CA PRO A 49 -9.73 -9.21 16.78
C PRO A 49 -9.36 -8.55 18.12
N GLU A 50 -8.11 -8.65 18.54
CA GLU A 50 -7.63 -8.09 19.80
C GLU A 50 -7.38 -6.57 19.68
N LEU A 51 -6.83 -6.14 18.55
CA LEU A 51 -6.42 -4.74 18.35
C LEU A 51 -7.56 -3.85 17.82
N ILE A 52 -8.56 -4.41 17.15
CA ILE A 52 -9.65 -3.64 16.54
C ILE A 52 -10.51 -2.92 17.58
N GLU A 53 -10.64 -3.48 18.79
CA GLU A 53 -11.42 -2.86 19.87
C GLU A 53 -10.79 -1.54 20.35
N GLN A 54 -9.46 -1.45 20.36
CA GLN A 54 -8.74 -0.30 20.88
C GLN A 54 -8.31 0.69 19.78
N TYR A 55 -7.99 0.17 18.59
CA TYR A 55 -7.35 0.94 17.51
C TYR A 55 -8.19 0.92 16.23
N TYR A 56 -9.51 0.95 16.36
CA TYR A 56 -10.41 0.93 15.21
C TYR A 56 -10.07 2.04 14.19
N ASN A 57 -9.97 1.68 12.91
CA ASN A 57 -9.56 2.50 11.78
C ASN A 57 -8.12 3.04 11.78
N TRP A 58 -7.28 2.65 12.74
CA TRP A 58 -5.86 2.98 12.69
C TRP A 58 -5.14 2.15 11.63
N PHE A 59 -3.95 2.59 11.24
CA PHE A 59 -3.09 1.89 10.31
C PHE A 59 -2.13 0.97 11.07
N ILE A 60 -1.87 -0.19 10.49
CA ILE A 60 -0.92 -1.18 11.02
C ILE A 60 0.01 -1.65 9.91
N ALA A 61 1.32 -1.53 10.11
CA ALA A 61 2.33 -2.17 9.25
C ALA A 61 2.80 -3.45 9.91
N ILE A 62 2.83 -4.55 9.14
CA ILE A 62 3.22 -5.88 9.65
C ILE A 62 4.46 -6.37 8.91
N GLU A 63 5.41 -6.90 9.67
CA GLU A 63 6.58 -7.59 9.17
C GLU A 63 6.26 -9.08 8.90
N PRO A 64 6.59 -9.63 7.72
CA PRO A 64 6.15 -10.97 7.28
C PRO A 64 6.86 -12.19 7.92
N ASN A 65 7.96 -12.01 8.66
CA ASN A 65 8.80 -13.08 9.22
C ASN A 65 8.69 -13.18 10.75
N SER A 66 8.86 -12.08 11.48
CA SER A 66 8.77 -11.98 12.94
C SER A 66 7.34 -11.83 13.43
N GLY A 67 6.46 -11.21 12.61
CA GLY A 67 5.12 -10.84 13.04
C GLY A 67 5.08 -9.58 13.89
N ASP A 68 6.20 -8.86 14.01
CA ASP A 68 6.24 -7.54 14.60
C ASP A 68 5.36 -6.58 13.79
N TYR A 69 4.76 -5.62 14.50
CA TYR A 69 3.88 -4.65 13.88
C TYR A 69 4.05 -3.26 14.46
N LEU A 70 3.73 -2.26 13.64
CA LEU A 70 3.76 -0.85 13.98
C LEU A 70 2.37 -0.27 13.76
N ILE A 71 1.84 0.47 14.74
CA ILE A 71 0.49 1.03 14.71
C ILE A 71 0.56 2.56 14.80
N ASP A 72 -0.28 3.24 14.02
CA ASP A 72 -0.45 4.69 14.10
C ASP A 72 -1.84 5.10 13.56
N PRO A 73 -2.49 6.15 14.11
CA PRO A 73 -3.76 6.61 13.57
C PRO A 73 -3.65 7.18 12.14
N LYS A 74 -2.44 7.58 11.71
CA LYS A 74 -2.20 8.14 10.38
C LYS A 74 -1.26 7.24 9.55
N LEU A 75 -1.50 7.19 8.24
CA LEU A 75 -0.68 6.40 7.34
C LEU A 75 0.78 6.90 7.34
N GLU A 76 0.96 8.21 7.35
CA GLU A 76 2.27 8.86 7.40
C GLU A 76 3.05 8.48 8.67
N GLY A 77 2.35 8.35 9.80
CA GLY A 77 2.97 7.96 11.07
C GLY A 77 3.46 6.51 11.06
N VAL A 78 2.68 5.58 10.49
CA VAL A 78 3.13 4.19 10.30
C VAL A 78 4.34 4.13 9.36
N ILE A 79 4.33 4.89 8.26
CA ILE A 79 5.44 4.93 7.31
C ILE A 79 6.71 5.48 7.98
N ALA A 80 6.61 6.57 8.74
CA ALA A 80 7.73 7.15 9.46
C ALA A 80 8.31 6.17 10.49
N LYS A 81 7.46 5.53 11.30
CA LYS A 81 7.88 4.49 12.25
C LYS A 81 8.57 3.31 11.56
N GLY A 82 8.06 2.87 10.40
CA GLY A 82 8.66 1.80 9.62
C GLY A 82 10.03 2.20 9.05
N GLN A 83 10.15 3.43 8.56
CA GLN A 83 11.43 3.95 8.08
C GLN A 83 12.46 4.00 9.21
N GLU A 84 12.09 4.50 10.40
CA GLU A 84 12.96 4.57 11.58
C GLU A 84 13.34 3.18 12.11
N HIS A 85 12.37 2.28 12.28
CA HIS A 85 12.61 0.97 12.86
C HIS A 85 13.41 0.03 11.94
N TYR A 86 13.34 0.24 10.62
CA TYR A 86 13.98 -0.60 9.62
C TYR A 86 15.00 0.15 8.73
N LEU A 87 15.56 1.26 9.25
CA LEU A 87 16.51 2.19 8.59
C LEU A 87 17.60 1.53 7.72
N SER A 88 18.05 0.32 8.08
CA SER A 88 19.19 -0.38 7.48
C SER A 88 18.85 -1.72 6.83
N ASN A 89 17.60 -2.19 6.91
CA ASN A 89 17.22 -3.49 6.37
C ASN A 89 16.26 -3.32 5.18
N ASP A 90 16.45 -4.07 4.09
CA ASP A 90 15.50 -4.12 2.94
C ASP A 90 14.22 -4.90 3.30
N VAL A 91 13.69 -4.66 4.50
CA VAL A 91 12.46 -5.24 5.01
C VAL A 91 11.30 -4.58 4.29
N LYS A 92 10.40 -5.41 3.75
CA LYS A 92 9.14 -4.95 3.15
C LYS A 92 8.02 -5.27 4.11
N LEU A 93 7.25 -4.25 4.47
CA LEU A 93 6.06 -4.37 5.30
C LEU A 93 4.82 -4.28 4.42
N ALA A 94 3.72 -4.89 4.88
CA ALA A 94 2.39 -4.63 4.33
C ALA A 94 1.58 -3.78 5.31
N ILE A 95 0.92 -2.75 4.80
CA ILE A 95 0.09 -1.85 5.61
C ILE A 95 -1.38 -2.21 5.42
N PHE A 96 -2.08 -2.39 6.53
CA PHE A 96 -3.52 -2.61 6.61
C PHE A 96 -4.19 -1.51 7.44
N ARG A 97 -5.51 -1.47 7.38
CA ARG A 97 -6.33 -0.70 8.31
C ARG A 97 -6.99 -1.64 9.31
N LEU A 98 -6.96 -1.32 10.59
CA LEU A 98 -7.63 -2.09 11.66
C LEU A 98 -9.14 -1.87 11.60
N ASN A 99 -9.80 -2.59 10.69
CA ASN A 99 -11.25 -2.64 10.52
C ASN A 99 -11.67 -4.07 10.15
N GLU A 100 -12.92 -4.27 9.74
CA GLU A 100 -13.48 -5.60 9.45
C GLU A 100 -12.76 -6.33 8.30
N THR A 101 -12.11 -5.58 7.40
CA THR A 101 -11.61 -6.12 6.12
C THR A 101 -10.10 -5.98 5.93
N GLY A 102 -9.43 -5.15 6.72
CA GLY A 102 -8.03 -4.78 6.51
C GLY A 102 -7.80 -3.72 5.43
N ALA A 103 -8.86 -3.27 4.74
CA ALA A 103 -8.72 -2.47 3.54
C ALA A 103 -8.44 -0.98 3.84
N CYS A 104 -7.42 -0.42 3.18
CA CYS A 104 -7.05 1.01 3.28
C CYS A 104 -7.86 1.92 2.33
N GLY A 105 -8.81 1.37 1.58
CA GLY A 105 -9.62 2.09 0.58
C GLY A 105 -10.83 1.26 0.13
N ARG A 106 -11.52 1.73 -0.91
CA ARG A 106 -12.58 0.94 -1.57
C ARG A 106 -11.91 -0.10 -2.48
N ILE A 107 -12.33 -1.36 -2.34
CA ILE A 107 -11.95 -2.48 -3.21
C ILE A 107 -12.89 -2.51 -4.42
#